data_AF-A0A0D0J690-F1
#
_entry.id   AF-A0A0D0J690-F1
#
_cell.length_a   1.000
_cell.length_b   1.000
_cell.length_c   1.000
_cell.angle_alpha   90.00
_cell.angle_beta   90.00
_cell.angle_gamma   90.00
#
_symmetry.space_group_name_H-M   'P 1'
#
loop_
_entity.id
_entity.type
_entity.pdbx_description
1 polymer ?
#
loop_
_entity_poly.entity_id
_entity_poly.type
_entity_poly.pdbx_seq_one_letter_code
_entity_poly.pdbx_strand_id
1 'polypeptide(L)'
;MIATILDQHAEEAAFLAGLRSYAVGAPHYDLGHLGDLDERIEAHLDGLQIAGLKGLHLLLEQLTPHAQGEVFATAALALRLSNDSALQTLYQHLHANPEGEPFLVAALGWLEWPEVCPLIERDLHATDVQRRRIALAAHALHGKDPGPALLSALGHGDASVLAAAARLAGTLRRRDLLQPLRQHRLHGDDEVRFWSNWASAQMGDQEALGNLRLFAEQPGERRRPALEVLLAWQPREASVAWLRGLMQSEAHRHMAIQAIGLLGDPQTVPWLIRQMHELPTARAAGEAFGLITGADLAELDLELSVYPDYDDGPTDDPSDANVSMGPDIDLPWPDPHQVEQWWQGQQQRLQPGTGYLLGQPFSERQCMAVLRSGTQRQRRAAASLLARYQPTSVLFASDAPARRQKRLLGC
;
A
#
# COMPACT_ATOMS: atom_id res chain seq x y z
N MET A 1 -30.78 22.40 11.09
CA MET A 1 -29.47 23.03 11.32
C MET A 1 -28.54 22.09 12.08
N ILE A 2 -28.77 21.72 13.35
CA ILE A 2 -27.89 20.77 14.06
C ILE A 2 -27.91 19.35 13.44
N ALA A 3 -29.10 18.81 13.10
CA ALA A 3 -29.18 17.51 12.41
C ALA A 3 -28.44 17.53 11.06
N THR A 4 -28.64 18.60 10.29
CA THR A 4 -27.97 18.84 9.00
C THR A 4 -26.44 18.91 9.10
N ILE A 5 -25.91 19.45 10.21
CA ILE A 5 -24.46 19.50 10.46
C ILE A 5 -23.91 18.12 10.84
N LEU A 6 -24.68 17.32 11.59
CA LEU A 6 -24.28 15.98 11.98
C LEU A 6 -24.26 15.02 10.78
N ASP A 7 -25.26 15.12 9.89
CA ASP A 7 -25.31 14.40 8.61
C ASP A 7 -24.07 14.70 7.77
N GLN A 8 -23.71 15.99 7.66
CA GLN A 8 -22.50 16.41 6.95
C GLN A 8 -21.23 15.81 7.57
N HIS A 9 -21.10 15.77 8.90
CA HIS A 9 -19.93 15.13 9.51
C HIS A 9 -19.86 13.63 9.23
N ALA A 10 -21.00 12.93 9.22
CA ALA A 10 -21.04 11.50 8.90
C ALA A 10 -20.65 11.23 7.44
N GLU A 11 -21.26 11.96 6.50
CA GLU A 11 -20.99 11.84 5.06
C GLU A 11 -19.53 12.16 4.73
N GLU A 12 -19.00 13.28 5.24
CA GLU A 12 -17.62 13.69 4.99
C GLU A 12 -16.60 12.75 5.65
N ALA A 13 -16.84 12.25 6.87
CA ALA A 13 -15.95 11.28 7.49
C ALA A 13 -15.86 9.99 6.65
N ALA A 14 -16.99 9.50 6.13
CA ALA A 14 -17.03 8.32 5.27
C ALA A 14 -16.32 8.57 3.93
N PHE A 15 -16.65 9.68 3.25
CA PHE A 15 -16.03 10.04 1.98
C PHE A 15 -14.50 10.19 2.11
N LEU A 16 -14.04 10.91 3.13
CA LEU A 16 -12.61 11.15 3.34
C LEU A 16 -11.85 9.87 3.71
N ALA A 17 -12.49 8.92 4.40
CA ALA A 17 -11.90 7.61 4.64
C ALA A 17 -11.66 6.84 3.33
N GLY A 18 -12.62 6.89 2.39
CA GLY A 18 -12.46 6.35 1.04
C GLY A 18 -11.35 7.03 0.25
N LEU A 19 -11.36 8.38 0.22
CA LEU A 19 -10.32 9.18 -0.41
C LEU A 19 -8.93 8.86 0.16
N ARG A 20 -8.84 8.61 1.47
CA ARG A 20 -7.59 8.26 2.10
C ARG A 20 -7.09 6.86 1.74
N SER A 21 -8.00 5.88 1.65
CA SER A 21 -7.68 4.54 1.16
C SER A 21 -7.05 4.59 -0.23
N TYR A 22 -7.55 5.49 -1.08
CA TYR A 22 -6.95 5.79 -2.38
C TYR A 22 -5.58 6.50 -2.25
N ALA A 23 -5.53 7.60 -1.48
CA ALA A 23 -4.38 8.49 -1.39
C ALA A 23 -3.08 7.78 -0.97
N VAL A 24 -3.15 6.78 -0.07
CA VAL A 24 -1.95 6.04 0.39
C VAL A 24 -1.26 5.21 -0.71
N GLY A 25 -1.94 4.95 -1.83
CA GLY A 25 -1.39 4.25 -3.00
C GLY A 25 -1.19 5.14 -4.24
N ALA A 26 -1.66 6.38 -4.18
CA ALA A 26 -1.69 7.30 -5.32
C ALA A 26 -0.30 7.88 -5.66
N PRO A 27 -0.01 8.17 -6.93
CA PRO A 27 1.31 8.62 -7.38
C PRO A 27 1.67 10.06 -6.96
N HIS A 28 0.67 10.91 -6.70
CA HIS A 28 0.83 12.36 -6.53
C HIS A 28 0.63 12.85 -5.09
N TYR A 29 0.19 11.99 -4.16
CA TYR A 29 0.13 12.33 -2.74
C TYR A 29 1.51 12.20 -2.12
N ASP A 30 1.90 13.12 -1.24
CA ASP A 30 3.10 13.01 -0.41
C ASP A 30 2.71 12.89 1.07
N LEU A 31 3.67 12.98 2.00
CA LEU A 31 3.37 12.93 3.43
C LEU A 31 2.62 14.18 3.95
N GLY A 32 2.82 15.33 3.31
CA GLY A 32 2.12 16.58 3.62
C GLY A 32 0.65 16.48 3.26
N HIS A 33 0.35 16.11 2.00
CA HIS A 33 -1.00 15.87 1.51
C HIS A 33 -1.77 14.84 2.36
N LEU A 34 -1.10 13.76 2.78
CA LEU A 34 -1.70 12.81 3.73
C LEU A 34 -1.99 13.46 5.08
N GLY A 35 -1.11 14.33 5.59
CA GLY A 35 -1.33 15.06 6.82
C GLY A 35 -2.57 15.97 6.76
N ASP A 36 -2.73 16.72 5.67
CA ASP A 36 -3.88 17.61 5.48
C ASP A 36 -5.18 16.81 5.38
N LEU A 37 -5.15 15.69 4.65
CA LEU A 37 -6.28 14.77 4.58
C LEU A 37 -6.59 14.17 5.96
N ASP A 38 -5.55 13.85 6.74
CA ASP A 38 -5.72 13.28 8.07
C ASP A 38 -6.43 14.24 9.02
N GLU A 39 -6.02 15.50 9.01
CA GLU A 39 -6.60 16.56 9.84
C GLU A 39 -8.08 16.77 9.51
N ARG A 40 -8.46 16.69 8.22
CA ARG A 40 -9.86 16.77 7.80
C ARG A 40 -10.68 15.59 8.33
N ILE A 41 -10.19 14.35 8.21
CA ILE A 41 -10.86 13.17 8.75
C ILE A 41 -11.07 13.32 10.26
N GLU A 42 -10.02 13.70 10.98
CA GLU A 42 -10.05 13.88 12.43
C GLU A 42 -11.06 14.96 12.84
N ALA A 43 -11.13 16.08 12.13
CA ALA A 43 -12.11 17.14 12.42
C ALA A 43 -13.58 16.66 12.30
N HIS A 44 -13.89 15.82 11.31
CA HIS A 44 -15.25 15.25 11.19
C HIS A 44 -15.53 14.19 12.26
N LEU A 45 -14.55 13.34 12.58
CA LEU A 45 -14.67 12.37 13.69
C LEU A 45 -14.86 13.08 15.04
N ASP A 46 -14.18 14.19 15.30
CA ASP A 46 -14.35 14.99 16.51
C ASP A 46 -15.76 15.61 16.59
N GLY A 47 -16.30 16.12 15.47
CA GLY A 47 -17.68 16.61 15.39
C GLY A 47 -18.70 15.52 15.75
N LEU A 48 -18.51 14.30 15.20
CA LEU A 48 -19.33 13.13 15.52
C LEU A 48 -19.19 12.70 16.99
N GLN A 49 -17.97 12.76 17.54
CA GLN A 49 -17.68 12.44 18.92
C GLN A 49 -18.36 13.39 19.91
N ILE A 50 -18.40 14.69 19.61
CA ILE A 50 -19.14 15.69 20.39
C ILE A 50 -20.64 15.36 20.45
N ALA A 51 -21.21 14.85 19.35
CA ALA A 51 -22.60 14.39 19.30
C ALA A 51 -22.84 13.07 20.06
N GLY A 52 -21.77 12.35 20.44
CA GLY A 52 -21.81 11.14 21.25
C GLY A 52 -22.68 10.04 20.63
N LEU A 53 -23.58 9.47 21.44
CA LEU A 53 -24.47 8.39 20.99
C LEU A 53 -25.39 8.77 19.83
N LYS A 54 -25.72 10.06 19.65
CA LYS A 54 -26.52 10.50 18.51
C LYS A 54 -25.75 10.39 17.19
N GLY A 55 -24.48 10.80 17.19
CA GLY A 55 -23.60 10.63 16.04
C GLY A 55 -23.36 9.16 15.70
N LEU A 56 -23.18 8.33 16.73
CA LEU A 56 -23.01 6.89 16.54
C LEU A 56 -24.27 6.21 15.99
N HIS A 57 -25.45 6.59 16.47
CA HIS A 57 -26.70 6.06 15.95
C HIS A 57 -26.89 6.40 14.47
N LEU A 58 -26.61 7.65 14.08
CA LEU A 58 -26.69 8.09 12.70
C LEU A 58 -25.76 7.26 11.79
N LEU A 59 -24.51 7.04 12.19
CA LEU A 59 -23.57 6.23 11.41
C LEU A 59 -24.03 4.77 11.28
N LEU A 60 -24.59 4.18 12.34
CA LEU A 60 -25.15 2.83 12.30
C LEU A 60 -26.33 2.72 11.33
N GLU A 61 -27.15 3.76 11.20
CA GLU A 61 -28.26 3.80 10.23
C GLU A 61 -27.77 3.85 8.77
N GLN A 62 -26.54 4.29 8.54
CA GLN A 62 -25.92 4.39 7.21
C GLN A 62 -25.21 3.10 6.76
N LEU A 63 -25.18 2.04 7.57
CA LEU A 63 -24.54 0.76 7.23
C LEU A 63 -25.35 -0.06 6.21
N THR A 64 -25.32 0.38 4.95
CA THR A 64 -25.86 -0.36 3.79
C THR A 64 -24.96 -1.55 3.40
N PRO A 65 -25.43 -2.53 2.59
CA PRO A 65 -24.59 -3.66 2.14
C PRO A 65 -23.29 -3.28 1.44
N HIS A 66 -23.19 -2.05 0.90
CA HIS A 66 -22.02 -1.53 0.21
C HIS A 66 -21.25 -0.49 1.06
N ALA A 67 -21.56 -0.40 2.36
CA ALA A 67 -20.92 0.54 3.28
C ALA A 67 -19.41 0.28 3.37
N GLN A 68 -18.64 1.35 3.24
CA GLN A 68 -17.19 1.33 3.22
C GLN A 68 -16.65 2.40 4.18
N GLY A 69 -16.67 3.67 3.76
CA GLY A 69 -16.25 4.78 4.61
C GLY A 69 -17.09 4.90 5.90
N GLU A 70 -18.36 4.51 5.84
CA GLU A 70 -19.27 4.47 6.97
C GLU A 70 -18.83 3.43 8.01
N VAL A 71 -18.29 2.29 7.57
CA VAL A 71 -17.69 1.28 8.46
C VAL A 71 -16.50 1.87 9.21
N PHE A 72 -15.64 2.63 8.52
CA PHE A 72 -14.50 3.30 9.14
C PHE A 72 -14.96 4.30 10.21
N ALA A 73 -15.88 5.21 9.85
CA ALA A 73 -16.39 6.23 10.77
C ALA A 73 -17.11 5.60 11.98
N THR A 74 -17.94 4.57 11.73
CA THR A 74 -18.64 3.83 12.79
C THR A 74 -17.67 3.16 13.73
N ALA A 75 -16.65 2.45 13.21
CA ALA A 75 -15.64 1.77 14.02
C ALA A 75 -14.86 2.76 14.89
N ALA A 76 -14.37 3.85 14.28
CA ALA A 76 -13.61 4.87 14.98
C ALA A 76 -14.41 5.47 16.15
N LEU A 77 -15.66 5.87 15.89
CA LEU A 77 -16.51 6.46 16.90
C LEU A 77 -16.94 5.45 17.99
N ALA A 78 -17.30 4.22 17.60
CA ALA A 78 -17.66 3.18 18.55
C ALA A 78 -16.53 2.88 19.54
N LEU A 79 -15.29 2.85 19.06
CA LEU A 79 -14.09 2.65 19.89
C LEU A 79 -13.85 3.82 20.85
N ARG A 80 -13.90 5.06 20.35
CA ARG A 80 -13.73 6.26 21.20
C ARG A 80 -14.80 6.40 22.29
N LEU A 81 -16.02 5.96 21.98
CA LEU A 81 -17.13 5.94 22.92
C LEU A 81 -17.17 4.66 23.78
N SER A 82 -16.24 3.72 23.59
CA SER A 82 -16.22 2.42 24.27
C SER A 82 -17.56 1.68 24.15
N ASN A 83 -18.21 1.76 22.99
CA ASN A 83 -19.54 1.19 22.75
C ASN A 83 -19.45 -0.21 22.14
N ASP A 84 -19.36 -1.22 23.01
CA ASP A 84 -19.31 -2.62 22.59
C ASP A 84 -20.53 -3.06 21.77
N SER A 85 -21.73 -2.51 22.05
CA SER A 85 -22.95 -2.88 21.30
C SER A 85 -22.83 -2.49 19.82
N ALA A 86 -22.33 -1.29 19.53
CA ALA A 86 -22.11 -0.84 18.17
C ALA A 86 -21.03 -1.67 17.46
N LEU A 87 -19.96 -2.05 18.17
CA LEU A 87 -18.94 -2.96 17.63
C LEU A 87 -19.51 -4.34 17.28
N GLN A 88 -20.42 -4.87 18.11
CA GLN A 88 -21.11 -6.13 17.80
C GLN A 88 -22.00 -6.02 16.56
N THR A 89 -22.76 -4.93 16.44
CA THR A 89 -23.55 -4.64 15.23
C THR A 89 -22.65 -4.55 14.00
N LEU A 90 -21.49 -3.90 14.11
CA LEU A 90 -20.54 -3.79 13.01
C LEU A 90 -19.96 -5.14 12.59
N TYR A 91 -19.58 -6.00 13.54
CA TYR A 91 -19.13 -7.36 13.23
C TYR A 91 -20.22 -8.20 12.54
N GLN A 92 -21.47 -8.09 13.00
CA GLN A 92 -22.60 -8.77 12.36
C GLN A 92 -22.82 -8.27 10.93
N HIS A 93 -22.73 -6.96 10.72
CA HIS A 93 -22.81 -6.34 9.40
C HIS A 93 -21.72 -6.86 8.47
N LEU A 94 -20.46 -6.90 8.94
CA LEU A 94 -19.30 -7.35 8.16
C LEU A 94 -19.28 -8.85 7.91
N HIS A 95 -19.98 -9.65 8.71
CA HIS A 95 -20.19 -11.07 8.41
C HIS A 95 -21.05 -11.25 7.16
N ALA A 96 -22.05 -10.39 6.95
CA ALA A 96 -22.89 -10.40 5.76
C ALA A 96 -22.26 -9.66 4.57
N ASN A 97 -21.46 -8.62 4.85
CA ASN A 97 -20.88 -7.72 3.85
C ASN A 97 -19.35 -7.58 4.07
N PRO A 98 -18.55 -8.58 3.66
CA PRO A 98 -17.12 -8.63 3.95
C PRO A 98 -16.30 -7.51 3.27
N GLU A 99 -16.83 -6.88 2.22
CA GLU A 99 -16.16 -5.80 1.47
C GLU A 99 -15.87 -4.55 2.32
N GLY A 100 -16.63 -4.31 3.39
CA GLY A 100 -16.40 -3.20 4.32
C GLY A 100 -15.26 -3.45 5.31
N GLU A 101 -14.77 -4.69 5.43
CA GLU A 101 -13.80 -5.05 6.46
C GLU A 101 -12.45 -4.31 6.37
N PRO A 102 -11.87 -4.04 5.18
CA PRO A 102 -10.69 -3.20 5.06
C PRO A 102 -10.85 -1.82 5.74
N PHE A 103 -12.07 -1.26 5.78
CA PHE A 103 -12.35 0.02 6.44
C PHE A 103 -12.42 -0.10 7.97
N LEU A 104 -12.89 -1.23 8.51
CA LEU A 104 -12.74 -1.53 9.95
C LEU A 104 -11.25 -1.65 10.31
N VAL A 105 -10.49 -2.41 9.54
CA VAL A 105 -9.04 -2.57 9.74
C VAL A 105 -8.32 -1.22 9.64
N ALA A 106 -8.69 -0.37 8.67
CA ALA A 106 -8.18 0.99 8.55
C ALA A 106 -8.49 1.85 9.79
N ALA A 107 -9.70 1.76 10.35
CA ALA A 107 -10.07 2.47 11.58
C ALA A 107 -9.25 1.99 12.79
N LEU A 108 -8.99 0.69 12.90
CA LEU A 108 -8.10 0.15 13.93
C LEU A 108 -6.65 0.64 13.78
N GLY A 109 -6.19 0.80 12.53
CA GLY A 109 -4.88 1.40 12.23
C GLY A 109 -4.83 2.92 12.46
N TRP A 110 -5.97 3.60 12.33
CA TRP A 110 -6.13 5.05 12.48
C TRP A 110 -5.95 5.52 13.92
N LEU A 111 -6.66 4.87 14.84
CA LEU A 111 -6.63 5.17 16.27
C LEU A 111 -5.27 4.83 16.88
N GLU A 112 -4.94 5.42 18.02
CA GLU A 112 -3.71 5.12 18.75
C GLU A 112 -3.82 3.79 19.51
N TRP A 113 -2.69 3.11 19.70
CA TRP A 113 -2.66 1.77 20.31
C TRP A 113 -3.45 1.65 21.63
N PRO A 114 -3.37 2.60 22.59
CA PRO A 114 -4.14 2.51 23.83
C PRO A 114 -5.67 2.49 23.63
N GLU A 115 -6.17 3.11 22.56
CA GLU A 115 -7.61 3.16 22.25
C GLU A 115 -8.13 1.81 21.72
N VAL A 116 -7.28 1.04 21.05
CA VAL A 116 -7.67 -0.18 20.34
C VAL A 116 -7.18 -1.48 20.99
N CYS A 117 -6.11 -1.41 21.77
CA CYS A 117 -5.47 -2.57 22.41
C CYS A 117 -6.47 -3.47 23.17
N PRO A 118 -7.41 -2.96 23.99
CA PRO A 118 -8.36 -3.82 24.68
C PRO A 118 -9.24 -4.67 23.75
N LEU A 119 -9.69 -4.09 22.63
CA LEU A 119 -10.47 -4.80 21.62
C LEU A 119 -9.59 -5.83 20.89
N ILE A 120 -8.40 -5.40 20.44
CA ILE A 120 -7.50 -6.23 19.64
C ILE A 120 -7.06 -7.47 20.44
N GLU A 121 -6.65 -7.32 21.69
CA GLU A 121 -6.21 -8.43 22.54
C GLU A 121 -7.38 -9.39 22.86
N ARG A 122 -8.59 -8.86 23.07
CA ARG A 122 -9.81 -9.69 23.23
C ARG A 122 -10.05 -10.53 21.97
N ASP A 123 -10.02 -9.89 20.81
CA ASP A 123 -10.39 -10.50 19.54
C ASP A 123 -9.30 -11.45 19.01
N LEU A 124 -8.03 -11.20 19.33
CA LEU A 124 -6.92 -12.11 19.05
C LEU A 124 -7.13 -13.51 19.68
N HIS A 125 -7.73 -13.54 20.87
CA HIS A 125 -8.04 -14.76 21.60
C HIS A 125 -9.46 -15.28 21.37
N ALA A 126 -10.28 -14.61 20.56
CA ALA A 126 -11.62 -15.07 20.22
C ALA A 126 -11.57 -16.38 19.41
N THR A 127 -12.61 -17.21 19.54
CA THR A 127 -12.81 -18.39 18.70
C THR A 127 -13.28 -18.05 17.29
N ASP A 128 -13.81 -16.84 17.12
CA ASP A 128 -14.28 -16.32 15.85
C ASP A 128 -13.09 -16.01 14.91
N VAL A 129 -13.11 -16.62 13.72
CA VAL A 129 -12.03 -16.54 12.74
C VAL A 129 -11.86 -15.11 12.21
N GLN A 130 -12.97 -14.41 11.93
CA GLN A 130 -12.96 -13.06 11.39
C GLN A 130 -12.33 -12.08 12.38
N ARG A 131 -12.76 -12.11 13.65
CA ARG A 131 -12.19 -11.30 14.72
C ARG A 131 -10.71 -11.55 14.93
N ARG A 132 -10.30 -12.81 15.00
CA ARG A 132 -8.88 -13.16 15.18
C ARG A 132 -8.04 -12.64 14.02
N ARG A 133 -8.52 -12.76 12.79
CA ARG A 133 -7.84 -12.24 11.60
C ARG A 133 -7.72 -10.72 11.61
N ILE A 134 -8.79 -10.01 11.95
CA ILE A 134 -8.80 -8.54 12.09
C ILE A 134 -7.82 -8.09 13.17
N ALA A 135 -7.77 -8.78 14.32
CA ALA A 135 -6.83 -8.48 15.39
C ALA A 135 -5.37 -8.62 14.92
N LEU A 136 -5.02 -9.70 14.20
CA LEU A 136 -3.69 -9.87 13.62
C LEU A 136 -3.32 -8.75 12.62
N ALA A 137 -4.27 -8.34 11.78
CA ALA A 137 -4.07 -7.21 10.87
C ALA A 137 -3.83 -5.90 11.65
N ALA A 138 -4.57 -5.65 12.72
CA ALA A 138 -4.40 -4.48 13.58
C ALA A 138 -3.03 -4.48 14.29
N HIS A 139 -2.56 -5.63 14.79
CA HIS A 139 -1.19 -5.77 15.30
C HIS A 139 -0.14 -5.35 14.25
N ALA A 140 -0.37 -5.67 12.97
CA ALA A 140 0.54 -5.31 11.89
C ALA A 140 0.58 -3.80 11.65
N LEU A 141 -0.59 -3.14 11.62
CA LEU A 141 -0.71 -1.69 11.45
C LEU A 141 -0.07 -0.87 12.59
N HIS A 142 0.03 -1.47 13.77
CA HIS A 142 0.65 -0.86 14.94
C HIS A 142 2.10 -1.30 15.17
N GLY A 143 2.60 -2.27 14.40
CA GLY A 143 3.93 -2.85 14.62
C GLY A 143 4.07 -3.48 16.02
N LYS A 144 2.99 -4.05 16.57
CA LYS A 144 2.96 -4.64 17.91
C LYS A 144 3.03 -6.15 17.82
N ASP A 145 4.01 -6.72 18.50
CA ASP A 145 4.20 -8.17 18.56
C ASP A 145 3.28 -8.82 19.60
N PRO A 146 2.33 -9.69 19.19
CA PRO A 146 1.49 -10.44 20.12
C PRO A 146 2.20 -11.69 20.71
N GLY A 147 3.51 -11.82 20.49
CA GLY A 147 4.34 -12.84 21.12
C GLY A 147 3.95 -14.26 20.69
N PRO A 148 3.67 -15.20 21.62
CA PRO A 148 3.32 -16.59 21.29
C PRO A 148 2.04 -16.74 20.46
N ALA A 149 1.10 -15.80 20.55
CA ALA A 149 -0.16 -15.88 19.79
C ALA A 149 0.08 -15.83 18.27
N LEU A 150 1.15 -15.15 17.83
CA LEU A 150 1.56 -15.13 16.42
C LEU A 150 1.99 -16.51 15.93
N LEU A 151 2.81 -17.22 16.72
CA LEU A 151 3.21 -18.60 16.39
C LEU A 151 1.99 -19.53 16.36
N SER A 152 1.07 -19.39 17.33
CA SER A 152 -0.17 -20.16 17.33
C SER A 152 -1.02 -19.89 16.09
N ALA A 153 -1.07 -18.64 15.61
CA ALA A 153 -1.83 -18.28 14.43
C ALA A 153 -1.20 -18.83 13.13
N LEU A 154 0.13 -18.98 13.07
CA LEU A 154 0.84 -19.68 11.97
C LEU A 154 0.60 -21.20 11.93
N GLY A 155 -0.03 -21.77 12.96
CA GLY A 155 -0.50 -23.16 12.99
C GLY A 155 -2.02 -23.30 12.94
N HIS A 156 -2.75 -22.23 12.64
CA HIS A 156 -4.21 -22.24 12.62
C HIS A 156 -4.76 -23.06 11.45
N GLY A 157 -5.95 -23.67 11.62
CA GLY A 157 -6.57 -24.48 10.56
C GLY A 157 -7.23 -23.65 9.44
N ASP A 158 -7.50 -22.37 9.69
CA ASP A 158 -8.11 -21.44 8.74
C ASP A 158 -7.04 -20.65 7.96
N ALA A 159 -7.12 -20.70 6.63
CA ALA A 159 -6.15 -20.08 5.72
C ALA A 159 -6.09 -18.55 5.87
N SER A 160 -7.22 -17.89 6.15
CA SER A 160 -7.26 -16.43 6.27
C SER A 160 -6.52 -15.94 7.52
N VAL A 161 -6.59 -16.70 8.62
CA VAL A 161 -5.82 -16.42 9.85
C VAL A 161 -4.34 -16.69 9.64
N LEU A 162 -3.99 -17.80 8.97
CA LEU A 162 -2.61 -18.13 8.60
C LEU A 162 -1.97 -17.03 7.75
N ALA A 163 -2.68 -16.54 6.73
CA ALA A 163 -2.23 -15.47 5.85
C ALA A 163 -1.99 -14.16 6.61
N ALA A 164 -2.92 -13.76 7.49
CA ALA A 164 -2.77 -12.57 8.33
C ALA A 164 -1.59 -12.71 9.31
N ALA A 165 -1.41 -13.90 9.91
CA ALA A 165 -0.26 -14.20 10.76
C ALA A 165 1.06 -14.13 9.99
N ALA A 166 1.12 -14.66 8.77
CA ALA A 166 2.30 -14.59 7.92
C ALA A 166 2.64 -13.13 7.57
N ARG A 167 1.64 -12.33 7.18
CA ARG A 167 1.81 -10.89 6.93
C ARG A 167 2.34 -10.15 8.16
N LEU A 168 1.79 -10.43 9.35
CA LEU A 168 2.25 -9.84 10.61
C LEU A 168 3.70 -10.25 10.93
N ALA A 169 4.05 -11.52 10.81
CA ALA A 169 5.40 -12.02 11.05
C ALA A 169 6.43 -11.36 10.12
N GLY A 170 6.09 -11.17 8.85
CA GLY A 170 6.90 -10.43 7.87
C GLY A 170 7.03 -8.94 8.21
N THR A 171 5.93 -8.31 8.62
CA THR A 171 5.90 -6.89 9.02
C THR A 171 6.77 -6.62 10.24
N LEU A 172 6.69 -7.48 11.25
CA LEU A 172 7.49 -7.38 12.48
C LEU A 172 8.93 -7.89 12.32
N ARG A 173 9.24 -8.54 11.19
CA ARG A 173 10.54 -9.19 10.96
C ARG A 173 10.89 -10.23 12.03
N ARG A 174 9.91 -11.04 12.44
CA ARG A 174 10.06 -12.14 13.42
C ARG A 174 10.84 -13.33 12.84
N ARG A 175 12.16 -13.18 12.77
CA ARG A 175 13.09 -14.17 12.16
C ARG A 175 13.05 -15.55 12.81
N ASP A 176 12.69 -15.62 14.08
CA ASP A 176 12.45 -16.87 14.80
C ASP A 176 11.29 -17.69 14.20
N LEU A 177 10.37 -17.05 13.48
CA LEU A 177 9.23 -17.69 12.80
C LEU A 177 9.54 -18.10 11.35
N LEU A 178 10.79 -17.98 10.89
CA LEU A 178 11.16 -18.28 9.51
C LEU A 178 10.90 -19.75 9.14
N GLN A 179 11.15 -20.69 10.05
CA GLN A 179 10.90 -22.11 9.79
C GLN A 179 9.39 -22.43 9.67
N PRO A 180 8.51 -21.99 10.60
CA PRO A 180 7.06 -22.06 10.40
C PRO A 180 6.57 -21.46 9.08
N LEU A 181 7.06 -20.28 8.69
CA LEU A 181 6.66 -19.64 7.42
C LEU A 181 7.06 -20.47 6.19
N ARG A 182 8.23 -21.11 6.21
CA ARG A 182 8.72 -21.95 5.10
C ARG A 182 7.86 -23.19 4.88
N GLN A 183 7.21 -23.71 5.92
CA GLN A 183 6.30 -24.85 5.80
C GLN A 183 5.08 -24.52 4.91
N HIS A 184 4.71 -23.25 4.84
CA HIS A 184 3.57 -22.74 4.06
C HIS A 184 3.95 -22.20 2.68
N ARG A 185 5.21 -22.38 2.27
CA ARG A 185 5.74 -21.85 1.01
C ARG A 185 4.98 -22.32 -0.24
N LEU A 186 4.49 -23.55 -0.21
CA LEU A 186 3.77 -24.19 -1.32
C LEU A 186 2.32 -24.50 -0.92
N HIS A 187 1.77 -23.71 0.00
CA HIS A 187 0.40 -23.90 0.49
C HIS A 187 -0.62 -23.80 -0.66
N GLY A 188 -1.68 -24.61 -0.57
CA GLY A 188 -2.72 -24.69 -1.62
C GLY A 188 -3.55 -23.41 -1.76
N ASP A 189 -3.75 -22.70 -0.65
CA ASP A 189 -4.35 -21.36 -0.63
C ASP A 189 -3.34 -20.28 -1.06
N ASP A 190 -3.76 -19.42 -1.99
CA ASP A 190 -2.92 -18.39 -2.60
C ASP A 190 -2.52 -17.27 -1.63
N GLU A 191 -3.41 -16.86 -0.71
CA GLU A 191 -3.10 -15.80 0.26
C GLU A 191 -2.06 -16.28 1.26
N VAL A 192 -2.21 -17.51 1.77
CA VAL A 192 -1.22 -18.12 2.65
C VAL A 192 0.12 -18.24 1.93
N ARG A 193 0.11 -18.72 0.68
CA ARG A 193 1.31 -18.89 -0.13
C ARG A 193 1.99 -17.55 -0.39
N PHE A 194 1.23 -16.53 -0.77
CA PHE A 194 1.74 -15.19 -1.01
C PHE A 194 2.38 -14.59 0.24
N TRP A 195 1.63 -14.48 1.35
CA TRP A 195 2.11 -13.82 2.55
C TRP A 195 3.25 -14.57 3.25
N SER A 196 3.29 -15.91 3.15
CA SER A 196 4.41 -16.69 3.69
C SER A 196 5.70 -16.47 2.90
N ASN A 197 5.62 -16.42 1.57
CA ASN A 197 6.78 -16.11 0.73
C ASN A 197 7.18 -14.64 0.85
N TRP A 198 6.23 -13.71 0.91
CA TRP A 198 6.48 -12.29 1.15
C TRP A 198 7.21 -12.09 2.49
N ALA A 199 6.71 -12.68 3.57
CA ALA A 199 7.30 -12.54 4.90
C ALA A 199 8.71 -13.14 4.99
N SER A 200 8.91 -14.35 4.45
CA SER A 200 10.22 -15.00 4.47
C SER A 200 11.24 -14.29 3.57
N ALA A 201 10.83 -13.82 2.37
CA ALA A 201 11.68 -13.02 1.49
C ALA A 201 12.15 -11.72 2.16
N GLN A 202 11.23 -11.03 2.87
CA GLN A 202 11.58 -9.86 3.66
C GLN A 202 12.67 -10.20 4.68
N MET A 203 12.77 -11.43 5.19
CA MET A 203 13.80 -11.86 6.13
C MET A 203 15.05 -12.48 5.48
N GLY A 204 15.20 -12.32 4.15
CA GLY A 204 16.36 -12.75 3.37
C GLY A 204 16.26 -14.17 2.79
N ASP A 205 15.08 -14.78 2.77
CA ASP A 205 14.86 -16.12 2.22
C ASP A 205 14.87 -16.13 0.69
N GLN A 206 16.01 -16.46 0.09
CA GLN A 206 16.20 -16.43 -1.37
C GLN A 206 15.27 -17.39 -2.12
N GLU A 207 14.93 -18.53 -1.53
CA GLU A 207 14.04 -19.51 -2.16
C GLU A 207 12.58 -19.01 -2.25
N ALA A 208 12.18 -18.03 -1.43
CA ALA A 208 10.85 -17.44 -1.48
C ALA A 208 10.66 -16.50 -2.68
N LEU A 209 11.75 -15.92 -3.19
CA LEU A 209 11.74 -14.97 -4.31
C LEU A 209 11.17 -15.59 -5.60
N GLY A 210 11.45 -16.88 -5.84
CA GLY A 210 10.92 -17.60 -7.00
C GLY A 210 9.39 -17.68 -6.99
N ASN A 211 8.78 -17.91 -5.82
CA ASN A 211 7.32 -17.94 -5.70
C ASN A 211 6.71 -16.54 -5.78
N LEU A 212 7.35 -15.52 -5.17
CA LEU A 212 6.89 -14.14 -5.31
C LEU A 212 6.87 -13.67 -6.76
N ARG A 213 7.84 -14.12 -7.58
CA ARG A 213 7.86 -13.81 -9.00
C ARG A 213 6.58 -14.29 -9.72
N LEU A 214 6.06 -15.47 -9.38
CA LEU A 214 4.82 -15.97 -9.98
C LEU A 214 3.62 -15.04 -9.69
N PHE A 215 3.56 -14.46 -8.49
CA PHE A 215 2.54 -13.48 -8.14
C PHE A 215 2.79 -12.11 -8.77
N ALA A 216 4.05 -11.70 -8.94
CA ALA A 216 4.40 -10.49 -9.67
C ALA A 216 3.98 -10.57 -11.14
N GLU A 217 4.07 -11.76 -11.74
CA GLU A 217 3.73 -11.95 -13.15
C GLU A 217 2.22 -11.90 -13.43
N GLN A 218 1.39 -12.20 -12.43
CA GLN A 218 -0.07 -12.16 -12.55
C GLN A 218 -0.65 -10.75 -12.29
N PRO A 219 -1.73 -10.35 -13.00
CA PRO A 219 -2.46 -9.13 -12.67
C PRO A 219 -3.19 -9.28 -11.33
N GLY A 220 -3.32 -8.18 -10.60
CA GLY A 220 -4.03 -8.11 -9.32
C GLY A 220 -3.25 -7.40 -8.22
N GLU A 221 -3.86 -7.30 -7.05
CA GLU A 221 -3.38 -6.51 -5.90
C GLU A 221 -2.01 -6.96 -5.37
N ARG A 222 -1.67 -8.25 -5.56
CA ARG A 222 -0.43 -8.87 -5.10
C ARG A 222 0.78 -8.55 -5.98
N ARG A 223 0.57 -8.07 -7.22
CA ARG A 223 1.63 -7.79 -8.18
C ARG A 223 2.65 -6.79 -7.62
N ARG A 224 2.16 -5.63 -7.19
CA ARG A 224 3.03 -4.54 -6.77
C ARG A 224 3.81 -4.86 -5.50
N PRO A 225 3.19 -5.37 -4.40
CA PRO A 225 3.96 -5.77 -3.22
C PRO A 225 4.94 -6.92 -3.51
N ALA A 226 4.62 -7.83 -4.45
CA ALA A 226 5.57 -8.84 -4.92
C ALA A 226 6.78 -8.21 -5.61
N LEU A 227 6.56 -7.31 -6.57
CA LEU A 227 7.63 -6.60 -7.30
C LEU A 227 8.52 -5.80 -6.36
N GLU A 228 7.94 -5.05 -5.42
CA GLU A 228 8.65 -4.22 -4.45
C GLU A 228 9.62 -5.07 -3.59
N VAL A 229 9.16 -6.20 -3.06
CA VAL A 229 10.03 -7.11 -2.27
C VAL A 229 11.01 -7.87 -3.17
N LEU A 230 10.55 -8.39 -4.31
CA LEU A 230 11.39 -9.14 -5.24
C LEU A 230 12.59 -8.30 -5.68
N LEU A 231 12.38 -7.05 -6.09
CA LEU A 231 13.45 -6.19 -6.59
C LEU A 231 14.35 -5.61 -5.49
N ALA A 232 13.85 -5.47 -4.27
CA ALA A 232 14.69 -5.11 -3.13
C ALA A 232 15.70 -6.22 -2.77
N TRP A 233 15.27 -7.49 -2.84
CA TRP A 233 16.02 -8.63 -2.29
C TRP A 233 16.70 -9.54 -3.31
N GLN A 234 16.21 -9.61 -4.55
CA GLN A 234 16.76 -10.48 -5.58
C GLN A 234 18.13 -9.98 -6.06
N PRO A 235 19.11 -10.89 -6.26
CA PRO A 235 20.40 -10.53 -6.86
C PRO A 235 20.21 -9.80 -8.19
N ARG A 236 21.02 -8.76 -8.40
CA ARG A 236 20.84 -7.83 -9.53
C ARG A 236 20.89 -8.56 -10.87
N GLU A 237 21.83 -9.46 -11.04
CA GLU A 237 22.03 -10.22 -12.29
C GLU A 237 20.78 -11.03 -12.64
N ALA A 238 20.14 -11.63 -11.63
CA ALA A 238 18.90 -12.38 -11.81
C ALA A 238 17.72 -11.45 -12.17
N SER A 239 17.64 -10.25 -11.57
CA SER A 239 16.63 -9.25 -11.90
C SER A 239 16.79 -8.72 -13.32
N VAL A 240 18.02 -8.40 -13.73
CA VAL A 240 18.32 -7.95 -15.10
C VAL A 240 17.98 -9.04 -16.13
N ALA A 241 18.35 -10.30 -15.86
CA ALA A 241 18.06 -11.41 -16.76
C ALA A 241 16.55 -11.63 -16.93
N TRP A 242 15.80 -11.59 -15.82
CA TRP A 242 14.35 -11.70 -15.83
C TRP A 242 13.67 -10.55 -16.59
N LEU A 243 14.05 -9.31 -16.27
CA LEU A 243 13.45 -8.12 -16.90
C LEU A 243 13.74 -8.04 -18.40
N ARG A 244 14.92 -8.48 -18.86
CA ARG A 244 15.22 -8.55 -20.29
C ARG A 244 14.23 -9.45 -21.04
N GLY A 245 13.76 -10.52 -20.42
CA GLY A 245 12.70 -11.37 -20.99
C GLY A 245 11.35 -10.65 -21.04
N LEU A 246 10.97 -9.98 -19.94
CA LEU A 246 9.70 -9.24 -19.85
C LEU A 246 9.62 -8.05 -20.83
N MET A 247 10.73 -7.35 -21.07
CA MET A 247 10.79 -6.22 -22.02
C MET A 247 10.45 -6.62 -23.46
N GLN A 248 10.49 -7.91 -23.81
CA GLN A 248 10.10 -8.43 -25.13
C GLN A 248 8.63 -8.85 -25.20
N SER A 249 7.92 -8.85 -24.07
CA SER A 249 6.53 -9.27 -23.97
C SER A 249 5.60 -8.07 -23.91
N GLU A 250 4.75 -7.91 -24.92
CA GLU A 250 3.75 -6.84 -24.95
C GLU A 250 2.75 -6.96 -23.79
N ALA A 251 2.29 -8.18 -23.48
CA ALA A 251 1.37 -8.45 -22.37
C ALA A 251 1.93 -8.07 -20.99
N HIS A 252 3.25 -8.06 -20.82
CA HIS A 252 3.91 -7.72 -19.55
C HIS A 252 4.58 -6.34 -19.57
N ARG A 253 4.40 -5.55 -20.62
CA ARG A 253 5.12 -4.28 -20.82
C ARG A 253 4.92 -3.30 -19.67
N HIS A 254 3.70 -3.13 -19.20
CA HIS A 254 3.37 -2.25 -18.07
C HIS A 254 4.09 -2.67 -16.77
N MET A 255 4.05 -3.96 -16.45
CA MET A 255 4.77 -4.53 -15.31
C MET A 255 6.29 -4.37 -15.47
N ALA A 256 6.84 -4.58 -16.68
CA ALA A 256 8.26 -4.43 -16.95
C ALA A 256 8.71 -2.99 -16.68
N ILE A 257 7.92 -1.98 -17.05
CA ILE A 257 8.16 -0.57 -16.75
C ILE A 257 8.24 -0.34 -15.24
N GLN A 258 7.24 -0.79 -14.48
CA GLN A 258 7.22 -0.63 -13.02
C GLN A 258 8.44 -1.31 -12.37
N ALA A 259 8.74 -2.53 -12.78
CA ALA A 259 9.87 -3.29 -12.26
C ALA A 259 11.22 -2.66 -12.64
N ILE A 260 11.36 -2.08 -13.84
CA ILE A 260 12.55 -1.33 -14.23
C ILE A 260 12.76 -0.10 -13.33
N GLY A 261 11.69 0.64 -13.02
CA GLY A 261 11.75 1.75 -12.08
C GLY A 261 12.27 1.29 -10.71
N LEU A 262 11.78 0.17 -10.19
CA LEU A 262 12.22 -0.42 -8.92
C LEU A 262 13.65 -0.98 -8.97
N LEU A 263 14.14 -1.44 -10.13
CA LEU A 263 15.51 -1.91 -10.31
C LEU A 263 16.51 -0.75 -10.21
N GLY A 264 16.08 0.43 -10.67
CA GLY A 264 16.87 1.65 -10.55
C GLY A 264 18.03 1.75 -11.55
N ASP A 265 18.12 0.90 -12.59
CA ASP A 265 19.28 0.86 -13.50
C ASP A 265 19.16 1.92 -14.63
N PRO A 266 20.08 2.91 -14.70
CA PRO A 266 20.08 3.92 -15.76
C PRO A 266 20.23 3.35 -17.17
N GLN A 267 20.78 2.13 -17.33
CA GLN A 267 20.89 1.47 -18.63
C GLN A 267 19.54 1.27 -19.33
N THR A 268 18.45 1.22 -18.56
CA THR A 268 17.09 0.99 -19.07
C THR A 268 16.39 2.27 -19.55
N VAL A 269 16.92 3.45 -19.20
CA VAL A 269 16.29 4.75 -19.47
C VAL A 269 15.99 4.97 -20.97
N PRO A 270 16.90 4.66 -21.92
CA PRO A 270 16.57 4.78 -23.34
C PRO A 270 15.37 3.93 -23.78
N TRP A 271 15.13 2.78 -23.13
CA TRP A 271 13.96 1.96 -23.40
C TRP A 271 12.68 2.57 -22.81
N LEU A 272 12.75 3.14 -21.60
CA LEU A 272 11.64 3.87 -20.99
C LEU A 272 11.21 5.06 -21.85
N ILE A 273 12.15 5.86 -22.34
CA ILE A 273 11.87 6.99 -23.25
C ILE A 273 11.11 6.52 -24.48
N ARG A 274 11.47 5.36 -25.07
CA ARG A 274 10.67 4.78 -26.16
C ARG A 274 9.25 4.41 -25.75
N GLN A 275 9.04 3.92 -24.52
CA GLN A 275 7.70 3.61 -24.02
C GLN A 275 6.86 4.87 -23.74
N MET A 276 7.49 6.04 -23.58
CA MET A 276 6.79 7.33 -23.45
C MET A 276 6.07 7.77 -24.72
N HIS A 277 6.48 7.25 -25.89
CA HIS A 277 5.76 7.50 -27.14
C HIS A 277 4.46 6.68 -27.28
N GLU A 278 4.27 5.65 -26.45
CA GLU A 278 3.13 4.76 -26.53
C GLU A 278 2.09 5.14 -25.45
N LEU A 279 0.91 5.61 -25.87
CA LEU A 279 -0.12 6.14 -24.96
C LEU A 279 -0.44 5.21 -23.75
N PRO A 280 -0.63 3.89 -23.94
CA PRO A 280 -0.97 2.98 -22.83
C PRO A 280 0.12 2.82 -21.77
N THR A 281 1.36 3.22 -22.09
CA THR A 281 2.51 3.03 -21.18
C THR A 281 3.23 4.33 -20.82
N ALA A 282 2.86 5.44 -21.44
CA ALA A 282 3.63 6.67 -21.35
C ALA A 282 3.75 7.18 -19.92
N ARG A 283 2.61 7.24 -19.22
CA ARG A 283 2.53 7.68 -17.82
C ARG A 283 3.37 6.83 -16.88
N ALA A 284 3.22 5.49 -16.94
CA ALA A 284 4.06 4.57 -16.16
C ALA A 284 5.55 4.70 -16.50
N ALA A 285 5.89 4.92 -17.79
CA ALA A 285 7.28 5.09 -18.20
C ALA A 285 7.88 6.39 -17.64
N GLY A 286 7.08 7.46 -17.60
CA GLY A 286 7.39 8.72 -16.91
C GLY A 286 7.67 8.52 -15.42
N GLU A 287 6.78 7.79 -14.73
CA GLU A 287 6.98 7.46 -13.30
C GLU A 287 8.28 6.68 -13.07
N ALA A 288 8.52 5.61 -13.84
CA ALA A 288 9.72 4.80 -13.72
C ALA A 288 11.00 5.61 -14.03
N PHE A 289 10.93 6.50 -15.02
CA PHE A 289 12.02 7.41 -15.35
C PHE A 289 12.33 8.37 -14.19
N GLY A 290 11.32 9.01 -13.61
CA GLY A 290 11.47 9.86 -12.42
C GLY A 290 12.02 9.09 -11.23
N LEU A 291 11.54 7.85 -11.02
CA LEU A 291 12.01 6.99 -9.94
C LEU A 291 13.51 6.65 -10.04
N ILE A 292 14.03 6.45 -11.25
CA ILE A 292 15.46 6.18 -11.49
C ILE A 292 16.28 7.48 -11.40
N THR A 293 15.85 8.52 -12.11
CA THR A 293 16.67 9.70 -12.40
C THR A 293 16.53 10.81 -11.37
N GLY A 294 15.44 10.83 -10.61
CA GLY A 294 15.07 11.93 -9.74
C GLY A 294 14.48 13.14 -10.49
N ALA A 295 14.18 12.99 -11.78
CA ALA A 295 13.46 14.01 -12.53
C ALA A 295 12.00 14.08 -12.05
N ASP A 296 11.58 15.24 -11.58
CA ASP A 296 10.17 15.58 -11.48
C ASP A 296 9.73 16.16 -12.83
N LEU A 297 8.76 15.53 -13.48
CA LEU A 297 8.36 15.90 -14.84
C LEU A 297 7.68 17.27 -14.88
N ALA A 298 6.94 17.64 -13.84
CA ALA A 298 6.25 18.93 -13.79
C ALA A 298 7.23 20.05 -13.43
N GLU A 299 8.09 19.86 -12.41
CA GLU A 299 9.07 20.90 -12.02
C GLU A 299 10.11 21.20 -13.10
N LEU A 300 10.37 20.25 -13.99
CA LEU A 300 11.36 20.37 -15.06
C LEU A 300 10.73 20.68 -16.44
N ASP A 301 9.42 20.95 -16.50
CA ASP A 301 8.68 21.20 -17.74
C ASP A 301 8.84 20.05 -18.78
N LEU A 302 8.90 18.79 -18.33
CA LEU A 302 9.09 17.59 -19.15
C LEU A 302 7.78 16.85 -19.46
N GLU A 303 6.63 17.46 -19.18
CA GLU A 303 5.30 16.93 -19.48
C GLU A 303 4.67 17.62 -20.70
N LEU A 304 3.70 16.95 -21.32
CA LEU A 304 2.93 17.52 -22.42
C LEU A 304 2.06 18.68 -21.91
N SER A 305 2.13 19.84 -22.58
CA SER A 305 1.26 20.99 -22.27
C SER A 305 -0.22 20.77 -22.64
N VAL A 306 -0.49 19.79 -23.50
CA VAL A 306 -1.83 19.36 -23.89
C VAL A 306 -1.89 17.85 -23.75
N TYR A 307 -2.75 17.37 -22.86
CA TYR A 307 -2.87 15.94 -22.62
C TYR A 307 -3.56 15.23 -23.78
N PRO A 308 -3.07 14.05 -24.18
CA PRO A 308 -3.75 13.21 -25.16
C PRO A 308 -5.17 12.86 -24.70
N ASP A 309 -6.08 12.81 -25.66
CA ASP A 309 -7.41 12.24 -25.46
C ASP A 309 -7.29 10.71 -25.45
N TYR A 310 -6.94 10.17 -24.29
CA TYR A 310 -6.75 8.74 -24.07
C TYR A 310 -7.41 8.33 -22.76
N ASP A 311 -8.44 7.49 -22.88
CA ASP A 311 -9.16 6.93 -21.75
C ASP A 311 -8.68 5.49 -21.49
N ASP A 312 -8.10 5.28 -20.30
CA ASP A 312 -7.69 3.99 -19.74
C ASP A 312 -8.59 3.60 -18.55
N GLY A 313 -9.68 4.34 -18.36
CA GLY A 313 -10.64 4.20 -17.28
C GLY A 313 -11.80 3.27 -17.60
N PRO A 314 -12.72 3.09 -16.63
CA PRO A 314 -13.95 2.33 -16.84
C PRO A 314 -14.75 2.95 -17.97
N THR A 315 -15.29 2.12 -18.87
CA THR A 315 -16.13 2.62 -19.95
C THR A 315 -17.50 3.04 -19.41
N ASP A 316 -18.21 3.92 -20.12
CA ASP A 316 -19.61 4.28 -19.82
C ASP A 316 -20.61 3.11 -20.06
N ASP A 317 -20.11 1.90 -20.39
CA ASP A 317 -20.94 0.71 -20.59
C ASP A 317 -21.37 0.13 -19.22
N PRO A 318 -22.67 0.16 -18.88
CA PRO A 318 -23.17 -0.40 -17.62
C PRO A 318 -23.01 -1.92 -17.51
N SER A 319 -22.59 -2.61 -18.58
CA SER A 319 -22.24 -4.03 -18.58
C SER A 319 -20.74 -4.30 -18.44
N ASP A 320 -19.90 -3.25 -18.45
CA ASP A 320 -18.48 -3.36 -18.15
C ASP A 320 -18.29 -3.58 -16.65
N ALA A 321 -17.75 -4.74 -16.29
CA ALA A 321 -17.46 -5.08 -14.90
C ALA A 321 -16.24 -4.30 -14.35
N ASN A 322 -15.44 -3.69 -15.22
CA ASN A 322 -14.29 -2.89 -14.82
C ASN A 322 -14.73 -1.46 -14.48
N VAL A 323 -15.04 -1.21 -13.22
CA VAL A 323 -15.34 0.13 -12.66
C VAL A 323 -14.11 0.84 -12.06
N SER A 324 -12.92 0.24 -12.18
CA SER A 324 -11.71 0.74 -11.55
C SER A 324 -11.00 1.76 -12.42
N MET A 325 -10.67 2.92 -11.86
CA MET A 325 -9.79 3.88 -12.54
C MET A 325 -8.42 3.22 -12.80
N GLY A 326 -7.87 3.47 -13.99
CA GLY A 326 -6.55 2.98 -14.37
C GLY A 326 -5.48 3.40 -13.35
N PRO A 327 -4.51 2.53 -13.03
CA PRO A 327 -3.52 2.79 -11.98
C PRO A 327 -2.65 4.01 -12.28
N ASP A 328 -2.60 4.49 -13.52
CA ASP A 328 -1.74 5.58 -13.93
C ASP A 328 -2.51 6.88 -14.17
N ILE A 329 -3.80 6.94 -13.82
CA ILE A 329 -4.69 8.04 -14.20
C ILE A 329 -4.15 9.41 -13.75
N ASP A 330 -3.60 9.47 -12.55
CA ASP A 330 -3.06 10.70 -11.94
C ASP A 330 -1.55 10.90 -12.14
N LEU A 331 -0.94 10.14 -13.05
CA LEU A 331 0.44 10.39 -13.46
C LEU A 331 0.47 11.43 -14.59
N PRO A 332 1.47 12.32 -14.61
CA PRO A 332 1.65 13.27 -15.71
C PRO A 332 1.97 12.55 -17.01
N TRP A 333 1.61 13.18 -18.13
CA TRP A 333 1.96 12.70 -19.47
C TRP A 333 3.35 13.22 -19.85
N PRO A 334 4.39 12.37 -19.91
CA PRO A 334 5.72 12.83 -20.30
C PRO A 334 5.75 13.30 -21.75
N ASP A 335 6.51 14.35 -22.04
CA ASP A 335 6.93 14.70 -23.39
C ASP A 335 8.22 13.93 -23.73
N PRO A 336 8.17 12.91 -24.61
CA PRO A 336 9.32 12.07 -24.88
C PRO A 336 10.54 12.84 -25.43
N HIS A 337 10.31 13.91 -26.20
CA HIS A 337 11.39 14.68 -26.81
C HIS A 337 12.09 15.55 -25.77
N GLN A 338 11.32 16.23 -24.90
CA GLN A 338 11.88 17.03 -23.82
C GLN A 338 12.59 16.16 -22.80
N VAL A 339 12.01 15.01 -22.45
CA VAL A 339 12.64 14.01 -21.58
C VAL A 339 13.96 13.50 -22.19
N GLU A 340 13.98 13.17 -23.48
CA GLU A 340 15.20 12.70 -24.15
C GLU A 340 16.30 13.77 -24.15
N GLN A 341 15.96 15.01 -24.45
CA GLN A 341 16.91 16.12 -24.41
C GLN A 341 17.48 16.34 -23.00
N TRP A 342 16.62 16.31 -21.97
CA TRP A 342 17.07 16.40 -20.59
C TRP A 342 17.99 15.23 -20.22
N TRP A 343 17.62 14.01 -20.61
CA TRP A 343 18.39 12.80 -20.32
C TRP A 343 19.81 12.86 -20.90
N GLN A 344 19.96 13.34 -22.14
CA GLN A 344 21.26 13.47 -22.79
C GLN A 344 22.25 14.31 -21.96
N GLY A 345 21.76 15.34 -21.24
CA GLY A 345 22.55 16.19 -20.36
C GLY A 345 22.84 15.58 -18.97
N GLN A 346 22.02 14.65 -18.48
CA GLN A 346 22.13 14.09 -17.13
C GLN A 346 22.77 12.70 -17.07
N GLN A 347 22.73 11.94 -18.17
CA GLN A 347 23.12 10.51 -18.20
C GLN A 347 24.52 10.23 -17.63
N GLN A 348 25.48 11.15 -17.77
CA GLN A 348 26.85 10.96 -17.28
C GLN A 348 26.96 10.92 -15.74
N ARG A 349 25.94 11.41 -15.02
CA ARG A 349 25.89 11.39 -13.55
C ARG A 349 25.45 10.04 -12.98
N LEU A 350 24.88 9.19 -13.83
CA LEU A 350 24.22 7.94 -13.45
C LEU A 350 24.94 6.76 -14.08
N GLN A 351 25.57 5.94 -13.24
CA GLN A 351 26.41 4.83 -13.71
C GLN A 351 25.55 3.60 -14.02
N PRO A 352 25.62 3.06 -15.25
CA PRO A 352 25.00 1.78 -15.59
C PRO A 352 25.43 0.67 -14.62
N GLY A 353 24.51 -0.23 -14.28
CA GLY A 353 24.82 -1.31 -13.34
C GLY A 353 24.73 -0.92 -11.85
N THR A 354 24.43 0.34 -11.54
CA THR A 354 24.06 0.80 -10.19
C THR A 354 22.54 0.98 -10.09
N GLY A 355 21.96 0.69 -8.92
CA GLY A 355 20.54 0.97 -8.64
C GLY A 355 20.38 2.36 -8.03
N TYR A 356 19.47 3.17 -8.58
CA TYR A 356 19.18 4.53 -8.15
C TYR A 356 17.72 4.68 -7.72
N LEU A 357 17.52 5.46 -6.65
CA LEU A 357 16.21 5.89 -6.16
C LEU A 357 16.21 7.43 -6.12
N LEU A 358 15.42 8.05 -6.99
CA LEU A 358 15.36 9.50 -7.20
C LEU A 358 16.73 10.12 -7.45
N GLY A 359 17.49 9.56 -8.39
CA GLY A 359 18.77 10.09 -8.85
C GLY A 359 19.95 9.87 -7.89
N GLN A 360 19.71 9.22 -6.74
CA GLN A 360 20.76 8.86 -5.78
C GLN A 360 20.94 7.34 -5.71
N PRO A 361 22.18 6.83 -5.59
CA PRO A 361 22.40 5.40 -5.42
C PRO A 361 21.63 4.85 -4.23
N PHE A 362 21.12 3.62 -4.37
CA PHE A 362 20.44 2.91 -3.29
C PHE A 362 21.29 2.91 -2.01
N SER A 363 20.70 3.42 -0.93
CA SER A 363 21.31 3.44 0.40
C SER A 363 20.22 3.60 1.46
N GLU A 364 20.52 3.21 2.69
CA GLU A 364 19.64 3.46 3.84
C GLU A 364 19.28 4.95 3.97
N ARG A 365 20.29 5.83 3.85
CA ARG A 365 20.13 7.28 3.89
C ARG A 365 19.16 7.77 2.83
N GLN A 366 19.29 7.28 1.59
CA GLN A 366 18.40 7.69 0.52
C GLN A 366 16.97 7.22 0.76
N CYS A 367 16.78 5.97 1.19
CA CYS A 367 15.45 5.47 1.53
C CYS A 367 14.78 6.35 2.60
N MET A 368 15.51 6.68 3.68
CA MET A 368 15.03 7.56 4.74
C MET A 368 14.76 9.00 4.28
N ALA A 369 15.48 9.50 3.27
CA ALA A 369 15.20 10.80 2.66
C ALA A 369 13.88 10.75 1.87
N VAL A 370 13.72 9.76 1.00
CA VAL A 370 12.50 9.58 0.19
C VAL A 370 11.27 9.35 1.06
N LEU A 371 11.38 8.62 2.18
CA LEU A 371 10.26 8.45 3.11
C LEU A 371 9.74 9.77 3.71
N ARG A 372 10.57 10.82 3.77
CA ARG A 372 10.19 12.15 4.27
C ARG A 372 9.62 13.07 3.20
N SER A 373 10.15 13.02 1.97
CA SER A 373 9.88 14.04 0.94
C SER A 373 9.30 13.51 -0.37
N GLY A 374 9.28 12.20 -0.60
CA GLY A 374 8.77 11.63 -1.85
C GLY A 374 7.25 11.51 -1.89
N THR A 375 6.70 11.17 -3.06
CA THR A 375 5.28 10.82 -3.21
C THR A 375 5.00 9.39 -2.72
N GLN A 376 3.75 9.01 -2.45
CA GLN A 376 3.42 7.74 -1.77
C GLN A 376 3.98 6.52 -2.49
N ARG A 377 3.96 6.50 -3.83
CA ARG A 377 4.56 5.41 -4.60
C ARG A 377 6.08 5.34 -4.46
N GLN A 378 6.75 6.49 -4.44
CA GLN A 378 8.19 6.58 -4.17
C GLN A 378 8.51 6.17 -2.73
N ARG A 379 7.71 6.61 -1.76
CA ARG A 379 7.82 6.25 -0.33
C ARG A 379 7.62 4.76 -0.10
N ARG A 380 6.67 4.12 -0.78
CA ARG A 380 6.47 2.66 -0.75
C ARG A 380 7.66 1.90 -1.30
N ALA A 381 8.20 2.32 -2.44
CA ALA A 381 9.42 1.74 -3.01
C ALA A 381 10.59 1.90 -2.03
N ALA A 382 10.75 3.08 -1.43
CA ALA A 382 11.76 3.35 -0.40
C ALA A 382 11.58 2.49 0.85
N ALA A 383 10.36 2.26 1.34
CA ALA A 383 10.07 1.42 2.49
C ALA A 383 10.49 -0.05 2.25
N SER A 384 10.16 -0.58 1.06
CA SER A 384 10.54 -1.94 0.66
C SER A 384 12.05 -2.09 0.48
N LEU A 385 12.71 -1.09 -0.10
CA LEU A 385 14.18 -1.09 -0.25
C LEU A 385 14.89 -0.92 1.11
N LEU A 386 14.37 -0.07 2.00
CA LEU A 386 14.91 0.16 3.35
C LEU A 386 15.02 -1.14 4.15
N ALA A 387 14.06 -2.05 3.96
CA ALA A 387 14.00 -3.35 4.63
C ALA A 387 15.27 -4.20 4.45
N ARG A 388 16.03 -3.99 3.36
CA ARG A 388 17.32 -4.64 3.09
C ARG A 388 18.47 -4.06 3.92
N TYR A 389 18.40 -2.78 4.24
CA TYR A 389 19.40 -2.08 5.08
C TYR A 389 19.10 -2.23 6.57
N GLN A 390 17.83 -2.42 6.95
CA GLN A 390 17.39 -2.59 8.34
C GLN A 390 16.77 -3.98 8.57
N PRO A 391 17.59 -5.05 8.68
CA PRO A 391 17.12 -6.42 8.61
C PRO A 391 16.30 -6.91 9.83
N THR A 392 16.28 -6.14 10.92
CA THR A 392 15.60 -6.49 12.18
C THR A 392 14.55 -5.47 12.61
N SER A 393 14.38 -4.37 11.88
CA SER A 393 13.39 -3.35 12.19
C SER A 393 12.03 -3.76 11.66
N VAL A 394 10.96 -3.39 12.37
CA VAL A 394 9.60 -3.44 11.81
C VAL A 394 9.60 -2.65 10.50
N LEU A 395 8.90 -3.17 9.48
CA LEU A 395 8.79 -2.47 8.19
C LEU A 395 8.14 -1.11 8.37
N PHE A 396 8.63 -0.11 7.65
CA PHE A 396 8.07 1.23 7.70
C PHE A 396 6.67 1.26 7.05
N ALA A 397 5.64 1.58 7.84
CA ALA A 397 4.26 1.68 7.38
C ALA A 397 4.00 3.06 6.74
N SER A 398 4.21 3.17 5.42
CA SER A 398 4.01 4.42 4.67
C SER A 398 2.54 4.82 4.50
N ASP A 399 1.61 3.94 4.84
CA ASP A 399 0.16 4.09 4.78
C ASP A 399 -0.49 4.44 6.13
N ALA A 400 0.27 4.35 7.24
CA ALA A 400 -0.19 4.71 8.58
C ALA A 400 -0.67 6.18 8.67
N PRO A 401 -1.34 6.61 9.74
CA PRO A 401 -1.61 8.03 9.96
C PRO A 401 -0.33 8.87 9.86
N ALA A 402 -0.36 9.99 9.13
CA ALA A 402 0.77 10.86 8.88
C ALA A 402 1.44 11.30 10.19
N ARG A 403 0.67 11.54 11.26
CA ARG A 403 1.19 11.82 12.62
C ARG A 403 2.10 10.70 13.16
N ARG A 404 1.76 9.43 12.89
CA ARG A 404 2.57 8.27 13.29
C ARG A 404 3.83 8.18 12.43
N GLN A 405 3.69 8.39 11.12
CA GLN A 405 4.82 8.39 10.18
C GLN A 405 5.83 9.49 10.52
N LYS A 406 5.38 10.73 10.77
CA LYS A 406 6.19 11.87 11.19
C LYS A 406 6.97 11.58 12.49
N ARG A 407 6.31 11.01 13.51
CA ARG A 407 6.99 10.55 14.74
C ARG A 407 8.10 9.52 14.47
N LEU A 408 7.86 8.53 13.60
CA LEU A 408 8.86 7.52 13.25
C LEU A 408 10.03 8.09 12.44
N LEU A 409 9.78 9.13 11.64
CA LEU A 409 10.79 9.82 10.82
C LEU A 409 11.53 10.92 11.58
N GLY A 410 11.03 11.34 12.74
CA GLY A 410 11.58 12.41 13.57
C GLY A 410 11.43 13.80 12.95
N CYS A 411 10.32 14.06 12.24
CA CYS A 411 10.05 15.34 11.58
C CYS A 411 8.67 15.91 11.90
#